data_AF-A0A7R9QG90-F1
#
_entry.id   AF-A0A7R9QG90-F1
#
_cell.length_a   1.000
_cell.length_b   1.000
_cell.length_c   1.000
_cell.angle_alpha   90.00
_cell.angle_beta   90.00
_cell.angle_gamma   90.00
#
_symmetry.space_group_name_H-M   'P 1'
#
loop_
_entity.id
_entity.type
_entity.pdbx_description
1 polymer ?
#
loop_
_entity_poly.entity_id
_entity_poly.type
_entity_poly.pdbx_seq_one_letter_code
_entity_poly.pdbx_strand_id
1 'polypeptide(L)'
;MIEPVLSPDYPLWALQPKRETTVTSFLKKYPEYDGRGVRIAIFDSGVDPGAPGLQITSDGKPKVIDMADTSGAGDVDTSTVVEVDDEGFITGLTGTKLKISGDWTNPTGKYHVGMKNLYELYPKSLLERMAAEYESSEWTPGHRRATADALRELQAFESKHTEAMNDSLDQKLMRKELRSRVDFLKDVDTNRQDFGPTYDCVVFHNGTDW
;
A
#
# COMPACT_ATOMS: atom_id res chain seq x y z
N MET A 1 -3.48 15.98 -6.54
CA MET A 1 -2.14 16.06 -7.18
C MET A 1 -1.72 17.51 -7.18
N ILE A 2 -0.60 17.84 -6.53
CA ILE A 2 0.03 19.14 -6.67
C ILE A 2 0.82 19.05 -7.98
N GLU A 3 0.37 19.70 -9.05
CA GLU A 3 1.20 19.85 -10.24
C GLU A 3 2.47 20.59 -9.83
N PRO A 4 3.67 20.07 -10.13
CA PRO A 4 4.89 20.82 -9.89
C PRO A 4 4.83 22.07 -10.74
N VAL A 5 4.75 23.24 -10.10
CA VAL A 5 4.82 24.55 -10.76
C VAL A 5 6.27 24.73 -11.24
N LEU A 6 6.59 24.14 -12.38
CA LEU A 6 7.82 24.44 -13.08
C LEU A 6 7.67 25.85 -13.65
N SER A 7 8.66 26.71 -13.40
CA SER A 7 8.74 28.01 -14.04
C SER A 7 8.63 27.83 -15.56
N PRO A 8 7.82 28.66 -16.27
CA PRO A 8 7.74 28.63 -17.73
C PRO A 8 9.12 28.74 -18.41
N ASP A 9 10.10 29.32 -17.72
CA ASP A 9 11.46 29.55 -18.20
C ASP A 9 12.44 28.41 -17.86
N TYR A 10 11.98 27.36 -17.16
CA TYR A 10 12.86 26.24 -16.84
C TYR A 10 13.20 25.47 -18.13
N PRO A 11 14.49 25.31 -18.49
CA PRO A 11 14.87 24.69 -19.75
C PRO A 11 14.75 23.17 -19.64
N LEU A 12 13.52 22.64 -19.68
CA LEU A 12 13.24 21.20 -19.72
C LEU A 12 14.02 20.49 -20.84
N TRP A 13 14.27 21.20 -21.95
CA TRP A 13 15.07 20.72 -23.07
C TRP A 13 16.54 20.47 -22.70
N ALA A 14 17.07 21.09 -21.65
CA ALA A 14 18.45 20.98 -21.17
C ALA A 14 18.66 19.91 -20.09
N LEU A 15 17.59 19.26 -19.61
CA LEU A 15 17.68 18.13 -18.66
C LEU A 15 18.41 16.92 -19.25
N GLN A 16 18.43 16.82 -20.59
CA GLN A 16 19.16 15.81 -21.32
C GLN A 16 20.29 16.52 -22.10
N PRO A 17 21.52 16.00 -22.10
CA PRO A 17 22.68 16.65 -22.74
C PRO A 17 22.64 16.53 -24.27
N LYS A 18 21.56 16.98 -24.92
CA LYS A 18 21.30 16.81 -26.36
C LYS A 18 22.28 17.59 -27.24
N ARG A 19 22.85 18.69 -26.73
CA ARG A 19 23.85 19.50 -27.45
C ARG A 19 25.21 18.85 -27.40
N GLU A 20 25.61 18.42 -26.20
CA GLU A 20 26.90 17.79 -25.90
C GLU A 20 27.01 16.42 -26.58
N THR A 21 25.92 15.66 -26.62
CA THR A 21 25.82 14.39 -27.35
C THR A 21 25.59 14.57 -28.86
N THR A 22 25.49 15.81 -29.35
CA THR A 22 25.27 16.18 -30.76
C THR A 22 23.98 15.63 -31.41
N VAL A 23 23.05 15.11 -30.61
CA VAL A 23 21.76 14.54 -31.08
C VAL A 23 20.99 15.53 -31.94
N THR A 24 20.96 16.80 -31.55
CA THR A 24 20.26 17.85 -32.31
C THR A 24 20.86 18.03 -33.72
N SER A 25 22.19 17.99 -33.85
CA SER A 25 22.87 18.12 -35.15
C SER A 25 22.67 16.87 -36.01
N PHE A 26 22.68 15.69 -35.39
CA PHE A 26 22.42 14.42 -36.06
C PHE A 26 21.01 14.38 -36.68
N LEU A 27 19.98 14.71 -35.89
CA LEU A 27 18.58 14.71 -36.37
C LEU A 27 18.31 15.81 -37.41
N LYS A 28 19.02 16.94 -37.37
CA LYS A 28 18.95 17.93 -38.47
C LYS A 28 19.46 17.37 -39.79
N LYS A 29 20.50 16.54 -39.76
CA LYS A 29 21.08 15.91 -40.96
C LYS A 29 20.27 14.70 -41.43
N TYR A 30 19.71 13.95 -40.50
CA TYR A 30 18.91 12.75 -40.75
C TYR A 30 17.58 12.82 -39.98
N PRO A 31 16.58 13.58 -40.49
CA PRO A 31 15.32 13.84 -39.77
C PRO A 31 14.51 12.60 -39.41
N GLU A 32 14.68 11.53 -40.20
CA GLU A 32 13.95 10.27 -40.04
C GLU A 32 14.65 9.27 -39.10
N TYR A 33 15.85 9.60 -38.59
CA TYR A 33 16.67 8.70 -37.78
C TYR A 33 16.46 8.96 -36.28
N ASP A 34 15.19 9.11 -35.89
CA ASP A 34 14.73 9.47 -34.54
C ASP A 34 14.33 8.26 -33.69
N GLY A 35 14.59 7.04 -34.19
CA GLY A 35 14.24 5.78 -33.53
C GLY A 35 12.89 5.20 -33.93
N ARG A 36 12.15 5.84 -34.86
CA ARG A 36 10.91 5.24 -35.40
C ARG A 36 11.16 3.84 -35.96
N GLY A 37 10.24 2.92 -35.68
CA GLY A 37 10.36 1.52 -36.09
C GLY A 37 11.32 0.66 -35.24
N VAL A 38 11.94 1.22 -34.20
CA VAL A 38 12.81 0.50 -33.25
C VAL A 38 12.06 0.26 -31.94
N ARG A 39 12.22 -0.94 -31.36
CA ARG A 39 11.73 -1.29 -30.02
C ARG A 39 12.93 -1.52 -29.10
N ILE A 40 12.85 -1.02 -27.88
CA ILE A 40 13.90 -1.15 -26.86
C ILE A 40 13.27 -1.83 -25.65
N ALA A 41 13.91 -2.91 -25.17
CA ALA A 41 13.60 -3.50 -23.88
C ALA A 41 14.55 -2.89 -22.83
N ILE A 42 14.00 -2.43 -21.72
CA ILE A 42 14.76 -1.86 -20.61
C ILE A 42 14.61 -2.79 -19.42
N PHE A 43 15.72 -3.34 -18.94
CA PHE A 43 15.75 -4.16 -17.73
C PHE A 43 16.33 -3.33 -16.59
N ASP A 44 15.45 -2.80 -15.77
CA ASP A 44 15.76 -1.92 -14.65
C ASP A 44 14.74 -2.20 -13.52
N SER A 45 14.77 -1.39 -12.47
CA SER A 45 13.82 -1.33 -11.36
C SER A 45 12.40 -0.88 -11.74
N GLY A 46 12.18 -0.48 -12.99
CA GLY A 46 10.87 -0.05 -13.50
C GLY A 46 10.92 1.33 -14.15
N VAL A 47 9.76 1.79 -14.63
CA VAL A 47 9.60 3.10 -15.24
C VAL A 47 8.19 3.62 -14.97
N ASP A 48 8.02 4.94 -14.87
CA ASP A 48 6.70 5.57 -14.80
C ASP A 48 6.16 5.84 -16.22
N PRO A 49 5.21 5.05 -16.73
CA PRO A 49 4.63 5.29 -18.05
C PRO A 49 3.77 6.55 -18.09
N GLY A 50 3.41 7.16 -16.95
CA GLY A 50 2.71 8.44 -16.83
C GLY A 50 3.62 9.67 -16.96
N ALA A 51 4.94 9.48 -16.99
CA ALA A 51 5.88 10.57 -17.16
C ALA A 51 5.68 11.29 -18.51
N PRO A 52 5.67 12.64 -18.58
CA PRO A 52 5.39 13.38 -19.82
C PRO A 52 6.28 13.01 -21.01
N GLY A 53 7.56 12.67 -20.76
CA GLY A 53 8.51 12.26 -21.80
C GLY A 53 8.36 10.83 -22.31
N LEU A 54 7.44 10.05 -21.72
CA LEU A 54 7.19 8.63 -22.01
C LEU A 54 5.77 8.34 -22.52
N GLN A 55 4.96 9.37 -22.74
CA GLN A 55 3.60 9.20 -23.27
C GLN A 55 3.61 8.78 -24.74
N ILE A 56 4.22 9.61 -25.59
CA ILE A 56 4.13 9.49 -27.05
C ILE A 56 5.51 9.50 -27.71
N THR A 57 5.63 8.77 -28.81
CA THR A 57 6.77 8.79 -29.72
C THR A 57 6.70 10.01 -30.66
N SER A 58 7.77 10.23 -31.44
CA SER A 58 7.81 11.27 -32.46
C SER A 58 6.78 11.08 -33.59
N ASP A 59 6.30 9.86 -33.80
CA ASP A 59 5.25 9.51 -34.77
C ASP A 59 3.86 9.33 -34.13
N GLY A 60 3.66 9.82 -32.90
CA GLY A 60 2.36 9.93 -32.24
C GLY A 60 1.79 8.63 -31.67
N LYS A 61 2.63 7.59 -31.50
CA LYS A 61 2.23 6.30 -30.91
C LYS A 61 2.56 6.24 -29.41
N PRO A 62 1.91 5.36 -28.63
CA PRO A 62 2.32 5.10 -27.25
C PRO A 62 3.80 4.69 -27.19
N LYS A 63 4.57 5.32 -26.31
CA LYS A 63 6.02 5.07 -26.21
C LYS A 63 6.37 3.89 -25.32
N VAL A 64 5.64 3.68 -24.23
CA VAL A 64 5.69 2.42 -23.46
C VAL A 64 4.56 1.54 -23.96
N ILE A 65 4.90 0.40 -24.53
CA ILE A 65 3.93 -0.54 -25.13
C ILE A 65 3.71 -1.79 -24.28
N ASP A 66 4.63 -2.07 -23.36
CA ASP A 66 4.56 -3.20 -22.44
C ASP A 66 5.44 -2.91 -21.22
N MET A 67 5.08 -3.49 -20.08
CA MET A 67 5.80 -3.39 -18.82
C MET A 67 5.51 -4.65 -17.98
N ALA A 68 6.57 -5.31 -17.54
CA ALA A 68 6.46 -6.51 -16.72
C ALA A 68 7.37 -6.41 -15.50
N ASP A 69 6.86 -6.81 -14.35
CA ASP A 69 7.67 -7.14 -13.18
C ASP A 69 8.09 -8.60 -13.27
N THR A 70 9.39 -8.86 -13.40
CA THR A 70 9.94 -10.22 -13.46
C THR A 70 10.56 -10.65 -12.14
N SER A 71 10.39 -9.88 -11.06
CA SER A 71 10.90 -10.21 -9.73
C SER A 71 9.96 -11.14 -8.94
N GLY A 72 8.68 -11.20 -9.33
CA GLY A 72 7.62 -11.91 -8.61
C GLY A 72 7.12 -11.17 -7.36
N ALA A 73 7.62 -9.96 -7.06
CA ALA A 73 7.17 -9.19 -5.90
C ALA A 73 5.67 -8.85 -5.98
N GLY A 74 5.18 -8.59 -7.20
CA GLY A 74 3.76 -8.34 -7.48
C GLY A 74 2.87 -9.57 -7.58
N ASP A 75 3.40 -10.79 -7.46
CA ASP A 75 2.61 -12.00 -7.67
C ASP A 75 1.53 -12.15 -6.58
N VAL A 76 0.33 -12.56 -7.03
CA VAL A 76 -0.83 -12.85 -6.19
C VAL A 76 -1.38 -14.22 -6.56
N ASP A 77 -1.45 -15.12 -5.59
CA ASP A 77 -2.14 -16.39 -5.78
C ASP A 77 -3.66 -16.15 -5.89
N THR A 78 -4.19 -16.41 -7.08
CA THR A 78 -5.61 -16.27 -7.43
C THR A 78 -6.23 -17.62 -7.81
N SER A 79 -5.65 -18.71 -7.31
CA SER A 79 -6.12 -20.09 -7.54
C SER A 79 -7.48 -20.38 -6.88
N THR A 80 -7.88 -19.59 -5.90
CA THR A 80 -9.18 -19.73 -5.25
C THR A 80 -10.27 -19.11 -6.11
N VAL A 81 -11.28 -19.90 -6.46
CA VAL A 81 -12.40 -19.48 -7.31
C VAL A 81 -13.68 -19.46 -6.49
N VAL A 82 -14.42 -18.37 -6.59
CA VAL A 82 -15.71 -18.15 -5.93
C VAL A 82 -16.77 -17.72 -6.93
N GLU A 83 -18.03 -17.96 -6.58
CA GLU A 83 -19.20 -17.51 -7.32
C GLU A 83 -20.01 -16.55 -6.43
N VAL A 84 -20.82 -15.72 -7.07
CA VAL A 84 -21.64 -14.73 -6.38
C VAL A 84 -22.79 -15.43 -5.64
N ASP A 85 -23.03 -15.04 -4.39
CA ASP A 85 -24.17 -15.54 -3.62
C ASP A 85 -25.50 -14.94 -4.09
N ASP A 86 -26.62 -15.44 -3.53
CA ASP A 86 -27.97 -14.97 -3.89
C ASP A 86 -28.20 -13.47 -3.61
N GLU A 87 -27.35 -12.84 -2.79
CA GLU A 87 -27.43 -11.43 -2.41
C GLU A 87 -26.51 -10.52 -3.25
N GLY A 88 -25.71 -11.09 -4.16
CA GLY A 88 -24.81 -10.33 -5.03
C GLY A 88 -23.40 -10.12 -4.45
N PHE A 89 -22.97 -10.95 -3.50
CA PHE A 89 -21.67 -10.84 -2.84
C PHE A 89 -20.74 -12.02 -3.14
N ILE A 90 -19.44 -11.75 -3.07
CA ILE A 90 -18.39 -12.77 -2.92
C ILE A 90 -17.69 -12.59 -1.58
N THR A 91 -17.00 -13.62 -1.10
CA THR A 91 -16.16 -13.51 0.10
C THR A 91 -14.69 -13.53 -0.30
N GLY A 92 -13.95 -12.49 0.06
CA GLY A 92 -12.50 -12.41 -0.11
C GLY A 92 -11.76 -13.36 0.83
N LEU A 93 -10.46 -13.56 0.61
CA LEU A 93 -9.62 -14.42 1.47
C LEU A 93 -9.41 -13.82 2.86
N THR A 94 -9.56 -12.51 3.02
CA THR A 94 -9.60 -11.87 4.35
C THR A 94 -10.88 -12.16 5.13
N GLY A 95 -11.89 -12.77 4.49
CA GLY A 95 -13.24 -12.96 5.03
C GLY A 95 -14.20 -11.80 4.77
N THR A 96 -13.74 -10.73 4.10
CA THR A 96 -14.57 -9.57 3.77
C THR A 96 -15.63 -9.94 2.72
N LYS A 97 -16.90 -9.58 2.97
CA LYS A 97 -17.96 -9.68 1.97
C LYS A 97 -17.87 -8.51 0.99
N LEU A 98 -17.65 -8.81 -0.29
CA LEU A 98 -17.48 -7.84 -1.36
C LEU A 98 -18.70 -7.85 -2.28
N LYS A 99 -19.35 -6.69 -2.44
CA LYS A 99 -20.48 -6.56 -3.36
C LYS A 99 -19.98 -6.47 -4.79
N ILE A 100 -20.44 -7.36 -5.65
CA ILE A 100 -20.12 -7.31 -7.07
C ILE A 100 -21.00 -6.27 -7.75
N SER A 101 -20.38 -5.42 -8.57
CA SER A 101 -21.11 -4.45 -9.37
C SER A 101 -21.86 -5.16 -10.49
N GLY A 102 -23.13 -4.82 -10.69
CA GLY A 102 -23.92 -5.34 -11.81
C GLY A 102 -23.44 -4.86 -13.18
N ASP A 103 -22.58 -3.83 -13.22
CA ASP A 103 -22.02 -3.30 -14.47
C ASP A 103 -20.82 -4.12 -14.97
N TRP A 104 -20.35 -5.10 -14.19
CA TRP A 104 -19.24 -5.97 -14.58
C TRP A 104 -19.73 -7.08 -15.49
N THR A 105 -19.13 -7.17 -16.68
CA THR A 105 -19.36 -8.31 -17.57
C THR A 105 -18.44 -9.44 -17.13
N ASN A 106 -19.00 -10.56 -16.70
CA ASN A 106 -18.26 -11.80 -16.42
C ASN A 106 -19.05 -12.98 -16.99
N PRO A 107 -18.77 -13.42 -18.24
CA PRO A 107 -19.53 -14.49 -18.89
C PRO A 107 -19.46 -15.83 -18.15
N THR A 108 -18.43 -16.05 -17.33
CA THR A 108 -18.22 -17.31 -16.62
C THR A 108 -18.97 -17.38 -15.29
N GLY A 109 -19.35 -16.23 -14.72
CA GLY A 109 -19.88 -16.12 -13.36
C GLY A 109 -18.87 -16.41 -12.25
N LYS A 110 -17.61 -16.72 -12.59
CA LYS A 110 -16.56 -17.13 -11.66
C LYS A 110 -15.59 -15.99 -11.40
N TYR A 111 -15.22 -15.81 -10.14
CA TYR A 111 -14.27 -14.80 -9.68
C TYR A 111 -13.07 -15.50 -9.06
N HIS A 112 -11.87 -15.08 -9.46
CA HIS A 112 -10.62 -15.52 -8.89
C HIS A 112 -10.24 -14.55 -7.77
N VAL A 113 -10.13 -15.06 -6.55
CA VAL A 113 -9.79 -14.27 -5.38
C VAL A 113 -8.38 -14.57 -4.90
N GLY A 114 -7.68 -13.51 -4.54
CA GLY A 114 -6.35 -13.55 -3.96
C GLY A 114 -6.22 -12.54 -2.84
N MET A 115 -5.04 -12.50 -2.23
CA MET A 115 -4.74 -11.57 -1.14
C MET A 115 -3.33 -11.03 -1.32
N LYS A 116 -3.15 -9.72 -1.09
CA LYS A 116 -1.83 -9.10 -1.14
C LYS A 116 -1.64 -8.14 0.03
N ASN A 117 -0.54 -8.31 0.73
CA ASN A 117 -0.12 -7.34 1.73
C ASN A 117 0.59 -6.16 1.05
N LEU A 118 0.18 -4.94 1.37
CA LEU A 118 0.72 -3.75 0.72
C LEU A 118 2.19 -3.51 1.06
N TYR A 119 2.62 -3.86 2.27
CA TYR A 119 4.00 -3.65 2.71
C TYR A 119 4.99 -4.53 1.92
N GLU A 120 4.54 -5.64 1.34
CA GLU A 120 5.38 -6.46 0.43
C GLU A 120 5.73 -5.72 -0.86
N LEU A 121 4.90 -4.77 -1.29
CA LEU A 121 5.11 -3.97 -2.50
C LEU A 121 6.00 -2.75 -2.25
N TYR A 122 6.27 -2.42 -0.99
CA TYR A 122 6.99 -1.21 -0.63
C TYR A 122 8.49 -1.41 -0.59
N PRO A 123 9.28 -0.52 -1.23
CA PRO A 123 10.69 -0.41 -0.92
C PRO A 123 10.88 -0.14 0.57
N LYS A 124 11.97 -0.63 1.14
CA LYS A 124 12.28 -0.52 2.58
C LYS A 124 12.11 0.91 3.13
N SER A 125 12.60 1.91 2.41
CA SER A 125 12.51 3.32 2.82
C SER A 125 11.07 3.84 2.88
N LEU A 126 10.21 3.38 1.97
CA LEU A 126 8.79 3.71 1.99
C LEU A 126 8.10 3.02 3.18
N LEU A 127 8.39 1.74 3.39
CA LEU A 127 7.83 0.97 4.51
C LEU A 127 8.16 1.62 5.86
N GLU A 128 9.42 1.97 6.10
CA GLU A 128 9.86 2.65 7.33
C GLU A 128 9.11 3.97 7.55
N ARG A 129 8.90 4.75 6.49
CA ARG A 129 8.16 6.01 6.56
C ARG A 129 6.67 5.78 6.85
N MET A 130 6.04 4.83 6.17
CA MET A 130 4.62 4.51 6.36
C MET A 130 4.34 3.96 7.76
N ALA A 131 5.22 3.08 8.27
CA ALA A 131 5.12 2.54 9.62
C ALA A 131 5.27 3.64 10.68
N ALA A 132 6.23 4.55 10.51
CA ALA A 132 6.42 5.68 11.42
C ALA A 132 5.23 6.66 11.39
N GLU A 133 4.66 6.91 10.21
CA GLU A 133 3.46 7.75 10.06
C GLU A 133 2.27 7.13 10.78
N TYR A 134 1.95 5.86 10.51
CA TYR A 134 0.87 5.12 11.17
C TYR A 134 1.05 5.07 12.69
N GLU A 135 2.27 4.82 13.17
CA GLU A 135 2.56 4.83 14.60
C GLU A 135 2.25 6.19 15.24
N SER A 136 2.61 7.27 14.56
CA SER A 136 2.43 8.63 15.06
C SER A 136 0.98 9.10 15.03
N SER A 137 0.22 8.75 13.98
CA SER A 137 -1.14 9.23 13.75
C SER A 137 -2.21 8.34 14.35
N GLU A 138 -2.06 7.01 14.23
CA GLU A 138 -3.11 6.05 14.60
C GLU A 138 -2.80 5.38 15.95
N TRP A 139 -1.61 4.79 16.10
CA TRP A 139 -1.28 3.98 17.29
C TRP A 139 -1.08 4.82 18.54
N THR A 140 -0.10 5.74 18.49
CA THR A 140 0.39 6.48 19.66
C THR A 140 -0.72 7.25 20.40
N PRO A 141 -1.62 7.98 19.72
CA PRO A 141 -2.68 8.72 20.42
C PRO A 141 -3.65 7.80 21.16
N GLY A 142 -4.11 6.73 20.50
CA GLY A 142 -5.03 5.75 21.09
C GLY A 142 -4.38 4.99 22.25
N HIS A 143 -3.14 4.52 22.05
CA HIS A 143 -2.41 3.77 23.06
C HIS A 143 -2.12 4.61 24.30
N ARG A 144 -1.62 5.85 24.15
CA ARG A 144 -1.36 6.74 25.28
C ARG A 144 -2.61 7.03 26.09
N ARG A 145 -3.76 7.19 25.42
CA ARG A 145 -5.05 7.39 26.09
C ARG A 145 -5.44 6.16 26.91
N ALA A 146 -5.42 4.96 26.29
CA ALA A 146 -5.75 3.71 26.97
C ALA A 146 -4.85 3.47 28.20
N THR A 147 -3.54 3.70 28.06
CA THR A 147 -2.57 3.56 29.15
C THR A 147 -2.80 4.58 30.26
N ALA A 148 -3.11 5.84 29.93
CA ALA A 148 -3.45 6.85 30.92
C ALA A 148 -4.73 6.52 31.69
N ASP A 149 -5.76 6.01 31.01
CA ASP A 149 -7.02 5.61 31.64
C ASP A 149 -6.83 4.39 32.56
N ALA A 150 -6.11 3.35 32.12
CA ALA A 150 -5.78 2.18 32.94
C ALA A 150 -4.95 2.54 34.19
N LEU A 151 -3.96 3.43 34.06
CA LEU A 151 -3.17 3.93 35.19
C LEU A 151 -4.03 4.72 36.17
N ARG A 152 -4.97 5.54 35.67
CA ARG A 152 -5.89 6.31 36.52
C ARG A 152 -6.78 5.38 37.34
N GLU A 153 -7.32 4.33 36.73
CA GLU A 153 -8.13 3.32 37.44
C GLU A 153 -7.33 2.62 38.53
N LEU A 154 -6.10 2.18 38.21
CA LEU A 154 -5.21 1.54 39.19
C LEU A 154 -4.90 2.47 40.37
N GLN A 155 -4.53 3.73 40.11
CA GLN A 155 -4.24 4.72 41.16
C GLN A 155 -5.47 5.08 41.99
N ALA A 156 -6.65 5.19 41.36
CA ALA A 156 -7.90 5.43 42.06
C ALA A 156 -8.29 4.25 42.97
N PHE A 157 -7.97 3.02 42.56
CA PHE A 157 -8.16 1.84 43.39
C PHE A 157 -7.16 1.80 44.55
N GLU A 158 -5.87 1.99 44.29
CA GLU A 158 -4.81 1.92 45.30
C GLU A 158 -4.90 3.04 46.34
N SER A 159 -5.34 4.24 45.96
CA SER A 159 -5.57 5.35 46.90
C SER A 159 -6.72 5.10 47.88
N LYS A 160 -7.71 4.30 47.49
CA LYS A 160 -8.82 3.87 48.37
C LYS A 160 -8.48 2.62 49.19
N HIS A 161 -7.44 1.89 48.82
CA HIS A 161 -7.05 0.61 49.41
C HIS A 161 -5.56 0.64 49.80
N THR A 162 -5.19 1.55 50.70
CA THR A 162 -3.80 1.80 51.12
C THR A 162 -3.19 0.63 51.88
N GLU A 163 -3.99 -0.18 52.58
CA GLU A 163 -3.53 -1.33 53.37
C GLU A 163 -3.78 -2.66 52.63
N ALA A 164 -2.96 -2.96 51.62
CA ALA A 164 -3.09 -4.17 50.79
C ALA A 164 -3.11 -5.50 51.58
N MET A 165 -2.56 -5.53 52.80
CA MET A 165 -2.61 -6.68 53.71
C MET A 165 -4.03 -6.99 54.20
N ASN A 166 -4.84 -5.94 54.43
CA ASN A 166 -6.20 -6.01 54.99
C ASN A 166 -7.29 -6.13 53.91
N ASP A 167 -6.92 -6.08 52.63
CA ASP A 167 -7.84 -6.28 51.52
C ASP A 167 -8.48 -7.68 51.57
N SER A 168 -9.80 -7.71 51.32
CA SER A 168 -10.54 -8.93 50.99
C SER A 168 -9.97 -9.62 49.75
N LEU A 169 -10.32 -10.90 49.56
CA LEU A 169 -9.86 -11.66 48.39
C LEU A 169 -10.26 -10.97 47.07
N ASP A 170 -11.48 -10.44 46.98
CA ASP A 170 -11.99 -9.75 45.79
C ASP A 170 -11.18 -8.47 45.49
N GLN A 171 -10.82 -7.70 46.53
CA GLN A 171 -9.98 -6.51 46.37
C GLN A 171 -8.56 -6.86 45.90
N LYS A 172 -7.99 -7.97 46.39
CA LYS A 172 -6.68 -8.47 45.93
C LYS A 172 -6.72 -8.91 44.46
N LEU A 173 -7.78 -9.60 44.05
CA LEU A 173 -7.99 -10.00 42.66
C LEU A 173 -8.18 -8.78 41.75
N MET A 174 -8.97 -7.81 42.18
CA MET A 174 -9.21 -6.57 41.42
C MET A 174 -7.92 -5.76 41.25
N ARG A 175 -7.12 -5.62 42.31
CA ARG A 175 -5.80 -4.96 42.25
C ARG A 175 -4.88 -5.67 41.25
N LYS A 176 -4.84 -7.00 41.29
CA LYS A 176 -4.03 -7.81 40.36
C LYS A 176 -4.48 -7.58 38.92
N GLU A 177 -5.78 -7.60 38.66
CA GLU A 177 -6.33 -7.37 37.33
C GLU A 177 -6.00 -5.97 36.79
N LEU A 178 -6.19 -4.91 37.60
CA LEU A 178 -5.85 -3.55 37.20
C LEU A 178 -4.35 -3.39 36.87
N ARG A 179 -3.47 -4.05 37.62
CA ARG A 179 -2.03 -4.09 37.31
C ARG A 179 -1.77 -4.84 36.01
N SER A 180 -2.40 -6.01 35.83
CA SER A 180 -2.28 -6.81 34.61
C SER A 180 -2.71 -6.05 33.36
N ARG A 181 -3.73 -5.18 33.43
CA ARG A 181 -4.10 -4.29 32.31
C ARG A 181 -3.00 -3.32 31.93
N VAL A 182 -2.38 -2.66 32.92
CA VAL A 182 -1.27 -1.73 32.68
C VAL A 182 -0.06 -2.46 32.11
N ASP A 183 0.26 -3.63 32.65
CA ASP A 183 1.39 -4.44 32.17
C ASP A 183 1.15 -4.96 30.75
N PHE A 184 -0.08 -5.42 30.45
CA PHE A 184 -0.48 -5.81 29.10
C PHE A 184 -0.33 -4.66 28.10
N LEU A 185 -0.79 -3.45 28.45
CA LEU A 185 -0.65 -2.30 27.55
C LEU A 185 0.82 -1.97 27.26
N LYS A 186 1.70 -2.01 28.26
CA LYS A 186 3.15 -1.81 28.06
C LYS A 186 3.76 -2.89 27.17
N ASP A 187 3.36 -4.14 27.37
CA ASP A 187 3.84 -5.28 26.59
C ASP A 187 3.44 -5.13 25.12
N VAL A 188 2.18 -4.79 24.86
CA VAL A 188 1.67 -4.57 23.51
C VAL A 188 2.35 -3.40 22.80
N ASP A 189 2.69 -2.32 23.50
CA ASP A 189 3.43 -1.18 22.93
C ASP A 189 4.87 -1.56 22.55
N THR A 190 5.52 -2.39 23.38
CA THR A 190 6.92 -2.81 23.19
C THR A 190 7.05 -3.88 22.11
N ASN A 191 6.15 -4.87 22.12
CA ASN A 191 6.18 -6.04 21.24
C ASN A 191 5.26 -5.90 20.03
N ARG A 192 4.85 -4.67 19.71
CA ARG A 192 3.96 -4.38 18.58
C ARG A 192 4.57 -4.87 17.28
N GLN A 193 3.78 -5.59 16.49
CA GLN A 193 4.11 -5.90 15.11
C GLN A 193 3.04 -5.31 14.20
N ASP A 194 3.43 -4.33 13.38
CA ASP A 194 2.56 -3.79 12.35
C ASP A 194 2.68 -4.67 11.09
N PHE A 195 1.62 -5.41 10.80
CA PHE A 195 1.53 -6.24 9.60
C PHE A 195 1.08 -5.46 8.37
N GLY A 196 0.72 -4.19 8.51
CA GLY A 196 0.27 -3.36 7.40
C GLY A 196 -1.09 -3.73 6.82
N PRO A 197 -1.57 -2.93 5.87
CA PRO A 197 -2.85 -3.18 5.23
C PRO A 197 -2.75 -4.36 4.27
N THR A 198 -3.76 -5.22 4.33
CA THR A 198 -3.92 -6.37 3.44
C THR A 198 -5.17 -6.18 2.60
N TYR A 199 -5.05 -6.40 1.28
CA TYR A 199 -6.14 -6.25 0.33
C TYR A 199 -6.58 -7.60 -0.20
N ASP A 200 -7.88 -7.75 -0.41
CA ASP A 200 -8.42 -8.77 -1.30
C ASP A 200 -8.27 -8.32 -2.75
N CYS A 201 -7.74 -9.22 -3.58
CA CYS A 201 -7.66 -9.06 -5.02
C CYS A 201 -8.78 -9.88 -5.65
N VAL A 202 -9.48 -9.29 -6.63
CA VAL A 202 -10.55 -9.96 -7.37
C VAL A 202 -10.24 -9.81 -8.85
N VAL A 203 -10.12 -10.94 -9.55
CA VAL A 203 -9.81 -11.03 -10.98
C VAL A 203 -10.89 -11.86 -11.66
N PHE A 204 -11.31 -11.46 -12.85
CA PHE A 204 -12.31 -12.20 -13.62
C PHE A 204 -12.17 -11.88 -15.10
N HIS A 205 -12.39 -12.88 -15.94
CA HIS A 205 -12.37 -12.68 -17.39
C HIS A 205 -13.65 -11.99 -17.86
N ASN A 206 -13.52 -10.82 -18.49
CA ASN A 206 -14.67 -10.04 -18.92
C ASN A 206 -15.27 -10.45 -20.29
N GLY A 207 -14.65 -11.43 -20.95
CA GLY A 207 -15.00 -11.90 -22.29
C GLY A 207 -13.96 -11.54 -23.36
N THR A 208 -13.13 -10.53 -23.10
CA THR A 208 -12.00 -10.13 -23.95
C THR A 208 -10.66 -10.21 -23.21
N ASP A 209 -10.64 -9.76 -21.96
CA ASP A 209 -9.44 -9.60 -21.13
C ASP A 209 -9.65 -10.21 -19.74
N TRP A 210 -8.54 -10.46 -19.05
CA TRP A 210 -8.49 -10.95 -17.67
C TRP A 210 -8.43 -9.81 -16.66
#